data_AF-A0A0G0KSF0-F1
#
_entry.id   AF-A0A0G0KSF0-F1
#
_cell.length_a   1.000
_cell.length_b   1.000
_cell.length_c   1.000
_cell.angle_alpha   90.00
_cell.angle_beta   90.00
_cell.angle_gamma   90.00
#
_symmetry.space_group_name_H-M   'P 1'
#
loop_
_entity.id
_entity.type
_entity.pdbx_description
1 polymer ?
#
loop_
_entity_poly.entity_id
_entity_poly.type
_entity_poly.pdbx_seq_one_letter_code
_entity_poly.pdbx_strand_id
1 'polypeptide(L)'
;MKKGQKIPIIFENDDILVIDKPSGLSVHGDGRKEEYTVSDWILENYEEIKNVGEPLILEDGKQILRPGIVHRLDKDTSGVMVVAKNERVFQLLKGQFQDRKIHKVYRAIAFGKFKDDNGIIDKPIGRSGTDFRAKNTGRYARGEMREALTYYKVLERLGDYTFLELRPKTGRTHQIRVHLKSISRPIVCDIIYAKSMKCPSWMGRLALHAYSLEITLPGGEKKTFISQLPKDFETALDKIRRL
;
A
#
# COMPACT_ATOMS: atom_id res chain seq x y z
N MET A 1 -10.98 -12.85 -1.01
CA MET A 1 -10.28 -14.13 -0.74
C MET A 1 -11.14 -14.97 0.19
N LYS A 2 -11.00 -16.30 0.17
CA LYS A 2 -11.76 -17.22 1.04
C LYS A 2 -10.88 -17.66 2.23
N LYS A 3 -11.52 -18.07 3.31
CA LYS A 3 -10.90 -18.73 4.47
C LYS A 3 -9.97 -19.87 4.02
N GLY A 4 -8.76 -19.97 4.59
CA GLY A 4 -7.77 -21.01 4.26
C GLY A 4 -6.77 -20.67 3.15
N GLN A 5 -6.76 -19.44 2.62
CA GLN A 5 -5.78 -19.04 1.61
C GLN A 5 -4.44 -18.65 2.25
N LYS A 6 -3.35 -19.23 1.76
CA LYS A 6 -1.99 -18.91 2.24
C LYS A 6 -1.54 -17.55 1.72
N ILE A 7 -1.03 -16.71 2.62
CA ILE A 7 -0.27 -15.51 2.26
C ILE A 7 1.21 -15.89 2.25
N PRO A 8 1.98 -15.61 1.17
CA PRO A 8 3.41 -15.92 1.14
C PRO A 8 4.17 -15.17 2.24
N ILE A 9 5.06 -15.88 2.92
CA ILE A 9 5.95 -15.34 3.94
C ILE A 9 7.29 -15.00 3.26
N ILE A 10 7.72 -13.75 3.38
CA ILE A 10 9.00 -13.25 2.86
C ILE A 10 10.11 -13.47 3.89
N PHE A 11 9.80 -13.22 5.17
CA PHE A 11 10.73 -13.39 6.27
C PHE A 11 9.96 -13.58 7.57
N GLU A 12 10.50 -14.40 8.47
CA GLU A 12 9.95 -14.58 9.80
C GLU A 12 11.07 -14.85 10.81
N ASN A 13 10.95 -14.27 12.00
CA ASN A 13 11.70 -14.63 13.20
C ASN A 13 10.82 -14.48 14.46
N ASP A 14 11.41 -14.40 15.65
CA ASP A 14 10.66 -14.23 16.91
C ASP A 14 10.04 -12.84 17.08
N ASP A 15 10.56 -11.83 16.37
CA ASP A 15 10.21 -10.43 16.55
C ASP A 15 9.23 -9.91 15.48
N ILE A 16 9.40 -10.35 14.23
CA ILE A 16 8.62 -9.86 13.08
C ILE A 16 8.21 -10.98 12.13
N LEU A 17 7.08 -10.72 11.46
CA LEU A 17 6.61 -11.46 10.31
C LEU A 17 6.53 -10.49 9.13
N VAL A 18 7.10 -10.86 7.99
CA VAL A 18 7.04 -10.08 6.74
C VAL A 18 6.34 -10.93 5.69
N ILE A 19 5.24 -10.42 5.17
CA ILE A 19 4.39 -11.13 4.21
C ILE A 19 4.35 -10.41 2.86
N ASP A 20 4.03 -11.16 1.81
CA ASP A 20 3.64 -10.63 0.51
C ASP A 20 2.11 -10.57 0.43
N LYS A 21 1.52 -9.39 0.70
CA LYS A 21 0.07 -9.23 0.70
C LYS A 21 -0.45 -9.34 -0.75
N PRO A 22 -1.38 -10.25 -1.06
CA PRO A 22 -2.00 -10.29 -2.37
C PRO A 22 -2.91 -9.05 -2.61
N SER A 23 -3.13 -8.72 -3.88
CA SER A 23 -4.11 -7.70 -4.27
C SER A 23 -5.54 -8.19 -4.02
N GLY A 24 -6.44 -7.28 -3.65
CA GLY A 24 -7.85 -7.57 -3.38
C GLY A 24 -8.15 -8.01 -1.95
N LEU A 25 -7.15 -8.00 -1.07
CA LEU A 25 -7.28 -8.33 0.36
C LEU A 25 -7.09 -7.08 1.22
N SER A 26 -8.09 -6.75 2.02
CA SER A 26 -7.99 -5.68 3.03
C SER A 26 -7.07 -6.12 4.17
N VAL A 27 -6.33 -5.18 4.76
CA VAL A 27 -5.43 -5.49 5.89
C VAL A 27 -6.22 -5.80 7.15
N HIS A 28 -7.23 -4.99 7.46
CA HIS A 28 -8.10 -5.16 8.61
C HIS A 28 -9.51 -4.69 8.24
N GLY A 29 -10.52 -5.15 8.98
CA GLY A 29 -11.90 -4.67 8.83
C GLY A 29 -12.06 -3.20 9.20
N ASP A 30 -13.16 -2.60 8.77
CA ASP A 30 -13.55 -1.22 9.08
C ASP A 30 -14.93 -1.12 9.77
N GLY A 31 -15.51 -2.27 10.14
CA GLY A 31 -16.82 -2.37 10.79
C GLY A 31 -18.02 -2.24 9.86
N ARG A 32 -17.83 -1.93 8.58
CA ARG A 32 -18.95 -1.68 7.64
C ARG A 32 -19.37 -2.92 6.86
N LYS A 33 -18.43 -3.81 6.59
CA LYS A 33 -18.65 -5.04 5.84
C LYS A 33 -17.81 -6.16 6.42
N GLU A 34 -18.39 -7.33 6.55
CA GLU A 34 -17.65 -8.55 6.82
C GLU A 34 -16.93 -9.01 5.54
N GLU A 35 -15.60 -9.04 5.62
CA GLU A 35 -14.74 -9.65 4.62
C GLU A 35 -13.53 -10.26 5.31
N TYR A 36 -12.95 -11.29 4.69
CA TYR A 36 -11.70 -11.86 5.16
C TYR A 36 -10.54 -10.89 4.90
N THR A 37 -9.69 -10.69 5.90
CA THR A 37 -8.61 -9.71 5.92
C THR A 37 -7.27 -10.33 6.30
N VAL A 38 -6.18 -9.56 6.20
CA VAL A 38 -4.88 -10.00 6.72
C VAL A 38 -4.93 -10.22 8.24
N SER A 39 -5.64 -9.37 8.99
CA SER A 39 -5.85 -9.58 10.43
C SER A 39 -6.47 -10.94 10.72
N ASP A 40 -7.47 -11.36 9.95
CA ASP A 40 -8.11 -12.67 10.12
C ASP A 40 -7.13 -13.81 9.83
N TRP A 41 -6.35 -13.69 8.75
CA TRP A 41 -5.30 -14.65 8.43
C TRP A 41 -4.23 -14.76 9.53
N ILE A 42 -3.83 -13.62 10.11
CA ILE A 42 -2.89 -13.61 11.24
C ILE A 42 -3.49 -14.32 12.45
N LEU A 43 -4.73 -14.00 12.83
CA LEU A 43 -5.41 -14.63 13.98
C LEU A 43 -5.57 -16.15 13.80
N GLU A 44 -5.71 -16.63 12.57
CA GLU A 44 -5.80 -18.06 12.25
C GLU A 44 -4.45 -18.80 12.30
N ASN A 45 -3.33 -18.12 12.02
CA ASN A 45 -2.02 -18.76 11.86
C ASN A 45 -1.00 -18.42 12.97
N TYR A 46 -1.25 -17.34 13.73
CA TYR A 46 -0.37 -16.80 14.77
C TYR A 46 -1.20 -16.34 15.96
N GLU A 47 -1.90 -17.28 16.60
CA GLU A 47 -2.79 -16.98 17.73
C GLU A 47 -2.05 -16.30 18.89
N GLU A 48 -0.76 -16.60 19.08
CA GLU A 48 0.08 -16.03 20.13
C GLU A 48 0.25 -14.50 20.03
N ILE A 49 0.07 -13.93 18.83
CA ILE A 49 0.22 -12.48 18.61
C ILE A 49 -1.13 -11.73 18.65
N LYS A 50 -2.24 -12.41 18.96
CA LYS A 50 -3.60 -11.87 18.98
C LYS A 50 -3.73 -10.54 19.75
N ASN A 51 -3.01 -10.41 20.86
CA ASN A 51 -3.09 -9.26 21.76
C ASN A 51 -1.97 -8.22 21.51
N VAL A 52 -1.18 -8.36 20.45
CA VAL A 52 -0.11 -7.41 20.12
C VAL A 52 -0.68 -6.21 19.38
N GLY A 53 -0.34 -5.01 19.86
CA GLY A 53 -0.74 -3.75 19.25
C GLY A 53 -2.11 -3.24 19.69
N GLU A 54 -2.72 -2.39 18.86
CA GLU A 54 -3.89 -1.59 19.26
C GLU A 54 -5.14 -2.00 18.47
N PRO A 55 -6.23 -2.43 19.12
CA PRO A 55 -7.49 -2.68 18.44
C PRO A 55 -8.06 -1.38 17.86
N LEU A 56 -8.89 -1.50 16.83
CA LEU A 56 -9.75 -0.41 16.39
C LEU A 56 -11.05 -0.47 17.19
N ILE A 57 -11.36 0.62 17.91
CA ILE A 57 -12.62 0.77 18.63
C ILE A 57 -13.60 1.51 17.73
N LEU A 58 -14.74 0.89 17.43
CA LEU A 58 -15.83 1.49 16.67
C LEU A 58 -16.70 2.38 17.55
N GLU A 59 -17.56 3.21 16.93
CA GLU A 59 -18.47 4.12 17.64
C GLU A 59 -19.47 3.38 18.54
N ASP A 60 -19.83 2.16 18.18
CA ASP A 60 -20.71 1.28 18.97
C ASP A 60 -19.97 0.51 20.08
N GLY A 61 -18.67 0.79 20.29
CA GLY A 61 -17.83 0.15 21.29
C GLY A 61 -17.26 -1.21 20.86
N LYS A 62 -17.63 -1.74 19.69
CA LYS A 62 -17.08 -3.01 19.19
C LYS A 62 -15.59 -2.86 18.88
N GLN A 63 -14.80 -3.84 19.32
CA GLN A 63 -13.37 -3.89 19.05
C GLN A 63 -13.09 -4.77 17.83
N ILE A 64 -12.27 -4.25 16.90
CA ILE A 64 -11.68 -5.01 15.81
C ILE A 64 -10.20 -5.21 16.12
N LEU A 65 -9.79 -6.47 16.30
CA LEU A 65 -8.41 -6.82 16.56
C LEU A 65 -7.53 -6.54 15.34
N ARG A 66 -6.30 -6.08 15.60
CA ARG A 66 -5.29 -5.74 14.58
C ARG A 66 -3.92 -6.27 15.02
N PRO A 67 -3.80 -7.59 15.19
CA PRO A 67 -2.62 -8.20 15.81
C PRO A 67 -1.36 -7.83 15.04
N GLY A 68 -0.45 -7.11 15.70
CA GLY A 68 0.84 -6.73 15.13
C GLY A 68 0.81 -5.76 13.94
N ILE A 69 -0.36 -5.22 13.57
CA ILE A 69 -0.52 -4.35 12.40
C ILE A 69 -0.03 -2.93 12.72
N VAL A 70 1.20 -2.61 12.29
CA VAL A 70 1.83 -1.29 12.47
C VAL A 70 1.62 -0.34 11.30
N HIS A 71 1.25 -0.86 10.13
CA HIS A 71 0.93 -0.10 8.92
C HIS A 71 -0.01 -0.89 8.02
N ARG A 72 -0.50 -0.28 6.93
CA ARG A 72 -1.44 -0.92 6.01
C ARG A 72 -1.16 -0.57 4.56
N LEU A 73 -1.45 -1.51 3.67
CA LEU A 73 -1.63 -1.30 2.23
C LEU A 73 -3.12 -1.15 1.90
N ASP A 74 -3.43 -0.47 0.80
CA ASP A 74 -4.80 -0.45 0.28
C ASP A 74 -5.22 -1.87 -0.14
N LYS A 75 -6.53 -2.15 -0.15
CA LYS A 75 -7.09 -3.47 -0.51
C LYS A 75 -6.49 -4.02 -1.80
N ASP A 76 -6.48 -3.22 -2.86
CA ASP A 76 -6.01 -3.62 -4.19
C ASP A 76 -4.50 -3.37 -4.41
N THR A 77 -3.77 -2.88 -3.41
CA THR A 77 -2.31 -2.82 -3.47
C THR A 77 -1.73 -4.14 -2.98
N SER A 78 -0.87 -4.77 -3.76
CA SER A 78 -0.12 -5.97 -3.34
C SER A 78 1.25 -5.63 -2.77
N GLY A 79 1.94 -6.61 -2.19
CA GLY A 79 3.36 -6.55 -1.88
C GLY A 79 3.72 -6.56 -0.40
N VAL A 80 4.96 -6.16 -0.11
CA VAL A 80 5.60 -6.35 1.20
C VAL A 80 4.86 -5.63 2.33
N MET A 81 4.63 -6.36 3.42
CA MET A 81 4.05 -5.83 4.66
C MET A 81 4.69 -6.48 5.88
N VAL A 82 5.22 -5.67 6.80
CA VAL A 82 5.69 -6.13 8.12
C VAL A 82 4.55 -6.16 9.15
N VAL A 83 4.60 -7.16 10.02
CA VAL A 83 3.75 -7.40 11.20
C VAL A 83 4.68 -7.61 12.40
N ALA A 84 4.36 -6.97 13.53
CA ALA A 84 5.10 -7.18 14.78
C ALA A 84 4.57 -8.42 15.52
N LYS A 85 5.46 -9.27 16.02
CA LYS A 85 5.07 -10.48 16.78
C LYS A 85 5.02 -10.28 18.30
N ASN A 86 5.50 -9.15 18.80
CA ASN A 86 5.43 -8.81 20.22
C ASN A 86 5.28 -7.29 20.43
N GLU A 87 4.84 -6.89 21.63
CA GLU A 87 4.47 -5.50 21.93
C GLU A 87 5.67 -4.54 21.87
N ARG A 88 6.85 -4.99 22.33
CA ARG A 88 8.09 -4.24 22.26
C ARG A 88 8.42 -3.86 20.81
N VAL A 89 8.32 -4.83 19.90
CA VAL A 89 8.56 -4.62 18.46
C VAL A 89 7.45 -3.79 17.82
N PHE A 90 6.19 -3.98 18.25
CA PHE A 90 5.07 -3.17 17.77
C PHE A 90 5.32 -1.68 18.03
N GLN A 91 5.70 -1.30 19.25
CA GLN A 91 6.00 0.09 19.60
C GLN A 91 7.22 0.63 18.83
N LEU A 92 8.28 -0.18 18.68
CA LEU A 92 9.46 0.18 17.90
C LEU A 92 9.10 0.48 16.44
N LEU A 93 8.39 -0.41 15.76
CA LEU A 93 8.02 -0.24 14.36
C LEU A 93 7.00 0.89 14.19
N LYS A 94 6.01 1.01 15.09
CA LYS A 94 5.05 2.11 15.12
C LYS A 94 5.76 3.46 15.17
N GLY A 95 6.75 3.61 16.06
CA GLY A 95 7.60 4.80 16.13
C GLY A 95 8.33 5.09 14.82
N GLN A 96 8.92 4.08 14.18
CA GLN A 96 9.60 4.26 12.89
C GLN A 96 8.64 4.73 11.76
N PHE A 97 7.41 4.22 11.71
CA PHE A 97 6.38 4.69 10.77
C PHE A 97 5.95 6.13 11.07
N GLN A 98 5.76 6.48 12.34
CA GLN A 98 5.37 7.83 12.78
C GLN A 98 6.47 8.86 12.48
N ASP A 99 7.71 8.52 12.78
CA ASP A 99 8.91 9.36 12.58
C ASP A 99 9.38 9.39 11.11
N ARG A 100 8.74 8.64 10.21
CA ARG A 100 9.11 8.56 8.78
C ARG A 100 10.56 8.06 8.55
N LYS A 101 11.06 7.21 9.45
CA LYS A 101 12.39 6.57 9.41
C LYS A 101 12.46 5.37 8.47
N ILE A 102 11.32 4.88 8.03
CA ILE A 102 11.18 3.72 7.13
C ILE A 102 11.32 4.16 5.68
N HIS A 103 12.00 3.34 4.87
CA HIS A 103 12.08 3.53 3.43
C HIS A 103 11.16 2.55 2.72
N LYS A 104 10.24 3.08 1.91
CA LYS A 104 9.26 2.28 1.15
C LYS A 104 9.49 2.52 -0.33
N VAL A 105 9.51 1.45 -1.10
CA VAL A 105 9.58 1.51 -2.56
C VAL A 105 8.37 0.80 -3.14
N TYR A 106 7.67 1.49 -4.02
CA TYR A 106 6.55 0.95 -4.77
C TYR A 106 6.89 0.89 -6.25
N ARG A 107 6.26 -0.05 -6.94
CA ARG A 107 6.27 -0.19 -8.39
C ARG A 107 4.87 0.07 -8.90
N ALA A 108 4.75 0.92 -9.92
CA ALA A 108 3.46 1.20 -10.52
C ALA A 108 3.53 1.32 -12.04
N ILE A 109 2.43 1.00 -12.71
CA ILE A 109 2.21 1.37 -14.12
C ILE A 109 1.20 2.51 -14.13
N ALA A 110 1.60 3.64 -14.68
CA ALA A 110 0.75 4.82 -14.82
C ALA A 110 0.41 5.10 -16.28
N PHE A 111 -0.76 5.69 -16.51
CA PHE A 111 -1.12 6.23 -17.83
C PHE A 111 -0.33 7.48 -18.16
N GLY A 112 0.01 7.63 -19.44
CA GLY A 112 0.70 8.77 -20.02
C GLY A 112 2.22 8.73 -19.88
N LYS A 113 2.87 9.66 -20.59
CA LYS A 113 4.32 9.83 -20.60
C LYS A 113 4.76 10.84 -19.53
N PHE A 114 5.81 10.49 -18.80
CA PHE A 114 6.54 11.40 -17.92
C PHE A 114 7.66 12.08 -18.71
N LYS A 115 7.73 13.41 -18.61
CA LYS A 115 8.78 14.20 -19.28
C LYS A 115 10.12 13.91 -18.60
N ASP A 116 10.19 14.14 -17.30
CA ASP A 116 11.40 13.99 -16.51
C ASP A 116 11.59 12.55 -16.03
N ASP A 117 12.85 12.13 -15.88
CA ASP A 117 13.20 10.79 -15.36
C ASP A 117 12.90 10.63 -13.86
N ASN A 118 12.78 11.74 -13.14
CA ASN A 118 12.51 11.76 -11.71
C ASN A 118 11.81 13.07 -11.33
N GLY A 119 11.17 13.06 -10.17
CA GLY A 119 10.56 14.25 -9.63
C GLY A 119 9.87 14.03 -8.30
N ILE A 120 9.22 15.09 -7.82
CA ILE A 120 8.56 15.14 -6.52
C ILE A 120 7.11 15.57 -6.73
N ILE A 121 6.19 14.86 -6.09
CA ILE A 121 4.80 15.28 -5.96
C ILE A 121 4.60 15.66 -4.50
N ASP A 122 4.66 16.96 -4.22
CA ASP A 122 4.39 17.55 -2.90
C ASP A 122 3.06 18.28 -2.93
N LYS A 123 2.00 17.55 -2.54
CA LYS A 123 0.63 18.08 -2.54
C LYS A 123 -0.10 17.51 -1.32
N PRO A 124 -0.53 18.36 -0.37
CA PRO A 124 -1.35 17.94 0.75
C PRO A 124 -2.63 17.23 0.30
N ILE A 125 -3.07 16.24 1.07
CA ILE A 125 -4.22 15.40 0.77
C ILE A 125 -5.32 15.63 1.81
N GLY A 126 -6.54 15.85 1.32
CA GLY A 126 -7.76 15.91 2.12
C GLY A 126 -8.80 14.91 1.63
N ARG A 127 -9.99 14.95 2.25
CA ARG A 127 -11.13 14.09 1.87
C ARG A 127 -11.72 14.57 0.54
N SER A 128 -12.33 13.66 -0.22
CA SER A 128 -13.17 14.06 -1.36
C SER A 128 -14.55 14.49 -0.85
N GLY A 129 -15.14 15.51 -1.48
CA GLY A 129 -16.51 15.95 -1.21
C GLY A 129 -17.58 15.16 -1.97
N THR A 130 -17.21 14.33 -2.95
CA THR A 130 -18.15 13.69 -3.88
C THR A 130 -18.12 12.15 -3.88
N ASP A 131 -17.01 11.53 -3.47
CA ASP A 131 -16.87 10.07 -3.35
C ASP A 131 -16.16 9.78 -2.03
N PHE A 132 -16.86 9.20 -1.06
CA PHE A 132 -16.33 8.96 0.29
C PHE A 132 -15.11 8.02 0.31
N ARG A 133 -14.93 7.20 -0.73
CA ARG A 133 -13.78 6.31 -0.90
C ARG A 133 -12.55 7.05 -1.42
N ALA A 134 -12.75 8.22 -2.03
CA ALA A 134 -11.69 8.99 -2.66
C ALA A 134 -11.08 10.03 -1.72
N LYS A 135 -9.89 10.48 -2.09
CA LYS A 135 -9.13 11.57 -1.50
C LYS A 135 -8.76 12.55 -2.60
N ASN A 136 -8.56 13.82 -2.27
CA ASN A 136 -8.24 14.85 -3.25
C ASN A 136 -7.06 15.71 -2.76
N THR A 137 -6.48 16.47 -3.68
CA THR A 137 -5.49 17.52 -3.45
C THR A 137 -6.04 18.87 -3.92
N GLY A 138 -5.50 19.97 -3.41
CA GLY A 138 -5.88 21.33 -3.83
C GLY A 138 -7.36 21.66 -3.60
N ARG A 139 -7.94 22.48 -4.50
CA ARG A 139 -9.30 23.05 -4.35
C ARG A 139 -10.45 22.05 -4.25
N TYR A 140 -10.24 20.79 -4.63
CA TYR A 140 -11.25 19.73 -4.58
C TYR A 140 -11.20 18.90 -3.30
N ALA A 141 -10.20 19.15 -2.45
CA ALA A 141 -10.06 18.52 -1.15
C ALA A 141 -10.89 19.26 -0.10
N ARG A 142 -11.46 18.51 0.83
CA ARG A 142 -12.28 19.01 1.95
C ARG A 142 -11.73 18.49 3.27
N GLY A 143 -12.06 19.21 4.34
CA GLY A 143 -11.59 18.93 5.70
C GLY A 143 -10.11 19.26 5.89
N GLU A 144 -9.51 18.68 6.92
CA GLU A 144 -8.09 18.86 7.23
C GLU A 144 -7.19 18.40 6.07
N MET A 145 -6.32 19.30 5.62
CA MET A 145 -5.31 19.03 4.60
C MET A 145 -4.05 18.49 5.27
N ARG A 146 -3.70 17.25 4.95
CA ARG A 146 -2.54 16.59 5.56
C ARG A 146 -1.37 16.57 4.59
N GLU A 147 -0.21 17.03 5.04
CA GLU A 147 1.02 17.00 4.24
C GLU A 147 1.28 15.60 3.68
N ALA A 148 1.63 15.59 2.39
CA ALA A 148 1.93 14.38 1.67
C ALA A 148 2.96 14.63 0.57
N LEU A 149 4.04 13.84 0.60
CA LEU A 149 5.15 13.94 -0.34
C LEU A 149 5.53 12.56 -0.90
N THR A 150 5.63 12.47 -2.22
CA THR A 150 6.04 11.24 -2.93
C THR A 150 7.10 11.57 -3.97
N TYR A 151 8.25 10.92 -3.87
CA TYR A 151 9.25 10.92 -4.95
C TYR A 151 8.88 9.88 -5.99
N TYR A 152 9.13 10.17 -7.25
CA TYR A 152 9.03 9.17 -8.32
C TYR A 152 10.31 9.13 -9.15
N LYS A 153 10.57 7.95 -9.73
CA LYS A 153 11.59 7.73 -10.76
C LYS A 153 10.97 6.90 -11.87
N VAL A 154 11.16 7.33 -13.11
CA VAL A 154 10.80 6.58 -14.30
C VAL A 154 11.78 5.42 -14.44
N LEU A 155 11.25 4.21 -14.48
CA LEU A 155 12.02 2.99 -14.74
C LEU A 155 12.01 2.67 -16.23
N GLU A 156 10.87 2.89 -16.89
CA GLU A 156 10.70 2.60 -18.31
C GLU A 156 9.55 3.41 -18.90
N ARG A 157 9.72 3.95 -20.11
CA ARG A 157 8.67 4.62 -20.88
C ARG A 157 8.13 3.65 -21.93
N LEU A 158 6.84 3.40 -21.91
CA LEU A 158 6.18 2.29 -22.60
C LEU A 158 4.99 2.80 -23.43
N GLY A 159 5.27 3.67 -24.41
CA GLY A 159 4.23 4.30 -25.23
C GLY A 159 3.31 5.19 -24.38
N ASP A 160 2.02 4.84 -24.32
CA ASP A 160 1.01 5.54 -23.51
C ASP A 160 1.04 5.18 -22.02
N TYR A 161 2.05 4.41 -21.60
CA TYR A 161 2.25 4.00 -20.23
C TYR A 161 3.65 4.36 -19.75
N THR A 162 3.81 4.47 -18.44
CA THR A 162 5.12 4.62 -17.80
C THR A 162 5.22 3.69 -16.61
N PHE A 163 6.30 2.91 -16.55
CA PHE A 163 6.65 2.10 -15.39
C PHE A 163 7.48 2.94 -14.41
N LEU A 164 7.03 2.98 -13.16
CA LEU A 164 7.51 3.90 -12.14
C LEU A 164 8.00 3.18 -10.90
N GLU A 165 9.05 3.74 -10.32
CA GLU A 165 9.37 3.63 -8.91
C GLU A 165 8.73 4.80 -8.15
N LEU A 166 8.10 4.52 -7.02
CA LEU A 166 7.59 5.56 -6.13
C LEU A 166 8.08 5.36 -4.70
N ARG A 167 8.51 6.44 -4.05
CA ARG A 167 9.01 6.45 -2.68
C ARG A 167 8.20 7.47 -1.86
N PRO A 168 7.08 7.07 -1.24
CA PRO A 168 6.29 7.99 -0.42
C PRO A 168 6.99 8.27 0.91
N LYS A 169 7.28 9.55 1.20
CA LYS A 169 7.88 9.95 2.48
C LYS A 169 6.87 10.00 3.63
N THR A 170 5.61 10.25 3.29
CA THR A 170 4.46 10.17 4.20
C THR A 170 3.67 8.89 3.95
N GLY A 171 2.56 8.67 4.68
CA GLY A 171 1.71 7.49 4.57
C GLY A 171 0.23 7.81 4.63
N ARG A 172 -0.27 8.69 3.74
CA ARG A 172 -1.70 9.03 3.70
C ARG A 172 -2.50 8.00 2.89
N THR A 173 -3.78 7.84 3.22
CA THR A 173 -4.70 6.96 2.49
C THR A 173 -4.66 7.27 1.00
N HIS A 174 -4.46 6.25 0.17
CA HIS A 174 -4.38 6.37 -1.30
C HIS A 174 -3.31 7.35 -1.81
N GLN A 175 -2.28 7.70 -1.01
CA GLN A 175 -1.36 8.80 -1.33
C GLN A 175 -0.78 8.72 -2.74
N ILE A 176 -0.14 7.59 -3.09
CA ILE A 176 0.48 7.40 -4.40
C ILE A 176 -0.56 7.57 -5.53
N ARG A 177 -1.74 6.97 -5.36
CA ARG A 177 -2.84 7.00 -6.34
C ARG A 177 -3.34 8.42 -6.59
N VAL A 178 -3.58 9.19 -5.51
CA VAL A 178 -4.05 10.58 -5.56
C VAL A 178 -2.99 11.50 -6.16
N HIS A 179 -1.73 11.33 -5.75
CA HIS A 179 -0.60 12.12 -6.23
C HIS A 179 -0.41 11.96 -7.73
N LEU A 180 -0.36 10.72 -8.21
CA LEU A 180 -0.25 10.40 -9.64
C LEU A 180 -1.46 10.92 -10.44
N LYS A 181 -2.69 10.79 -9.92
CA LYS A 181 -3.88 11.43 -10.51
C LYS A 181 -3.76 12.96 -10.55
N SER A 182 -3.17 13.59 -9.55
CA SER A 182 -3.05 15.05 -9.47
C SER A 182 -2.12 15.69 -10.50
N ILE A 183 -1.30 14.88 -11.17
CA ILE A 183 -0.44 15.29 -12.28
C ILE A 183 -0.93 14.69 -13.61
N SER A 184 -2.19 14.25 -13.67
CA SER A 184 -2.83 13.65 -14.85
C SER A 184 -2.11 12.40 -15.35
N ARG A 185 -1.56 11.60 -14.44
CA ARG A 185 -0.90 10.31 -14.70
C ARG A 185 -1.44 9.22 -13.77
N PRO A 186 -2.76 8.97 -13.73
CA PRO A 186 -3.33 8.01 -12.79
C PRO A 186 -2.81 6.59 -13.03
N ILE A 187 -2.86 5.75 -11.99
CA ILE A 187 -2.41 4.36 -12.07
C ILE A 187 -3.35 3.55 -12.95
N VAL A 188 -2.79 2.63 -13.74
CA VAL A 188 -3.56 1.72 -14.59
C VAL A 188 -4.48 0.84 -13.73
N CYS A 189 -5.72 0.68 -14.20
CA CYS A 189 -6.79 -0.08 -13.53
C CYS A 189 -7.17 0.44 -12.14
N ASP A 190 -6.91 1.73 -11.86
CA ASP A 190 -7.41 2.39 -10.65
C ASP A 190 -8.90 2.77 -10.79
N ILE A 191 -9.77 1.95 -10.22
CA ILE A 191 -11.23 2.14 -10.29
C ILE A 191 -11.75 3.42 -9.60
N ILE A 192 -10.92 4.08 -8.78
CA ILE A 192 -11.30 5.32 -8.08
C ILE A 192 -10.79 6.52 -8.85
N TYR A 193 -9.52 6.51 -9.25
CA TYR A 193 -8.81 7.68 -9.77
C TYR A 193 -8.62 7.69 -11.29
N ALA A 194 -8.92 6.60 -11.98
CA ALA A 194 -8.79 6.44 -13.42
C ALA A 194 -10.13 6.06 -14.11
N LYS A 195 -11.28 6.48 -13.56
CA LYS A 195 -12.62 6.06 -14.04
C LYS A 195 -12.89 6.30 -15.54
N SER A 196 -12.27 7.32 -16.13
CA SER A 196 -12.42 7.64 -17.56
C SER A 196 -11.41 6.92 -18.47
N MET A 197 -10.46 6.18 -17.89
CA MET A 197 -9.43 5.46 -18.62
C MET A 197 -9.76 3.96 -18.62
N LYS A 198 -9.71 3.34 -19.81
CA LYS A 198 -10.00 1.91 -19.95
C LYS A 198 -8.85 1.08 -19.36
N CYS A 199 -9.15 0.29 -18.34
CA CYS A 199 -8.25 -0.77 -17.86
C CYS A 199 -8.05 -1.80 -18.99
N PRO A 200 -6.80 -2.12 -19.39
CA PRO A 200 -6.56 -3.13 -20.41
C PRO A 200 -7.16 -4.48 -20.01
N SER A 201 -7.81 -5.19 -20.93
CA SER A 201 -8.56 -6.43 -20.63
C SER A 201 -7.70 -7.56 -20.05
N TRP A 202 -6.40 -7.52 -20.30
CA TRP A 202 -5.42 -8.49 -19.78
C TRP A 202 -4.86 -8.11 -18.41
N MET A 203 -5.27 -6.97 -17.82
CA MET A 203 -4.96 -6.59 -16.46
C MET A 203 -6.27 -6.49 -15.65
N GLY A 204 -6.33 -7.15 -14.50
CA GLY A 204 -7.55 -7.24 -13.68
C GLY A 204 -7.49 -6.53 -12.33
N ARG A 205 -6.37 -5.84 -12.02
CA ARG A 205 -6.15 -5.22 -10.71
C ARG A 205 -5.41 -3.90 -10.82
N LEU A 206 -5.42 -3.14 -9.73
CA LEU A 206 -4.63 -1.93 -9.58
C LEU A 206 -3.14 -2.22 -9.85
N ALA A 207 -2.54 -1.48 -10.79
CA ALA A 207 -1.13 -1.60 -11.14
C ALA A 207 -0.21 -0.90 -10.12
N LEU A 208 -0.34 -1.24 -8.83
CA LEU A 208 0.45 -0.71 -7.74
C LEU A 208 0.89 -1.85 -6.81
N HIS A 209 2.19 -1.90 -6.53
CA HIS A 209 2.81 -2.96 -5.74
C HIS A 209 3.83 -2.37 -4.77
N ALA A 210 3.74 -2.72 -3.48
CA ALA A 210 4.74 -2.42 -2.47
C ALA A 210 5.93 -3.37 -2.67
N TYR A 211 6.97 -2.88 -3.35
CA TYR A 211 8.09 -3.70 -3.80
C TYR A 211 9.11 -3.95 -2.71
N SER A 212 9.48 -2.91 -1.95
CA SER A 212 10.40 -3.09 -0.82
C SER A 212 10.11 -2.20 0.36
N LEU A 213 10.53 -2.70 1.52
CA LEU A 213 10.38 -2.06 2.82
C LEU A 213 11.68 -2.23 3.59
N GLU A 214 12.33 -1.12 3.91
CA GLU A 214 13.48 -1.08 4.82
C GLU A 214 13.04 -0.59 6.19
N ILE A 215 13.33 -1.39 7.21
CA ILE A 215 13.08 -1.08 8.61
C ILE A 215 14.37 -1.24 9.43
N THR A 216 14.40 -0.63 10.61
CA THR A 216 15.39 -0.92 11.63
C THR A 216 14.86 -2.03 12.53
N LEU A 217 15.55 -3.15 12.62
CA LEU A 217 15.22 -4.26 13.49
C LEU A 217 15.55 -3.93 14.96
N PRO A 218 15.00 -4.69 15.91
CA PRO A 218 15.54 -4.76 17.26
C PRO A 218 17.06 -4.96 17.25
N GLY A 219 17.80 -4.15 18.01
CA GLY A 219 19.27 -4.15 17.99
C GLY A 219 19.90 -3.14 17.02
N GLY A 220 19.11 -2.47 16.17
CA GLY A 220 19.58 -1.33 15.36
C GLY A 220 20.02 -1.67 13.94
N GLU A 221 20.03 -2.95 13.56
CA GLU A 221 20.33 -3.36 12.18
C GLU A 221 19.25 -2.85 11.22
N LYS A 222 19.64 -2.23 10.10
CA LYS A 222 18.72 -1.92 9.01
C LYS A 222 18.59 -3.11 8.08
N LYS A 223 17.36 -3.54 7.81
CA LYS A 223 17.08 -4.65 6.91
C LYS A 223 16.02 -4.26 5.89
N THR A 224 16.29 -4.60 4.62
CA THR A 224 15.35 -4.43 3.51
C THR A 224 14.71 -5.75 3.15
N PHE A 225 13.38 -5.76 3.06
CA PHE A 225 12.60 -6.88 2.57
C PHE A 225 12.02 -6.56 1.19
N ILE A 226 12.06 -7.54 0.29
CA ILE A 226 11.61 -7.39 -1.09
C ILE A 226 10.48 -8.37 -1.35
N SER A 227 9.37 -7.85 -1.87
CA SER A 227 8.32 -8.62 -2.53
C SER A 227 8.55 -8.48 -4.04
N GLN A 228 8.78 -9.61 -4.71
CA GLN A 228 8.99 -9.59 -6.16
C GLN A 228 7.70 -9.20 -6.87
N LEU A 229 7.83 -8.63 -8.08
CA LEU A 229 6.65 -8.31 -8.87
C LEU A 229 5.82 -9.59 -9.09
N PRO A 230 4.52 -9.58 -8.77
CA PRO A 230 3.70 -10.75 -8.98
C PRO A 230 3.55 -11.02 -10.48
N LYS A 231 3.35 -12.28 -10.85
CA LYS A 231 3.40 -12.74 -12.25
C LYS A 231 2.44 -11.99 -13.18
N ASP A 232 1.29 -11.60 -12.65
CA ASP A 232 0.30 -10.80 -13.37
C ASP A 232 0.79 -9.36 -13.67
N PHE A 233 1.62 -8.78 -12.79
CA PHE A 233 2.30 -7.49 -13.00
C PHE A 233 3.34 -7.60 -14.11
N GLU A 234 4.19 -8.64 -14.06
CA GLU A 234 5.23 -8.86 -15.05
C GLU A 234 4.63 -9.10 -16.44
N THR A 235 3.63 -9.98 -16.51
CA THR A 235 2.91 -10.28 -17.75
C THR A 235 2.29 -9.02 -18.35
N ALA A 236 1.78 -8.13 -17.51
CA ALA A 236 1.27 -6.84 -17.94
C ALA A 236 2.36 -5.95 -18.54
N LEU A 237 3.51 -5.81 -17.87
CA LEU A 237 4.64 -5.04 -18.41
C LEU A 237 5.10 -5.58 -19.76
N ASP A 238 5.24 -6.90 -19.89
CA ASP A 238 5.66 -7.53 -21.14
C ASP A 238 4.65 -7.33 -22.27
N LYS A 239 3.35 -7.33 -21.96
CA LYS A 239 2.31 -7.00 -22.94
C LYS A 239 2.40 -5.54 -23.37
N ILE A 240 2.58 -4.60 -22.45
CA ILE A 240 2.70 -3.17 -22.78
C ILE A 240 3.95 -2.91 -23.63
N ARG A 241 5.09 -3.54 -23.33
CA ARG A 241 6.33 -3.43 -24.13
C ARG A 241 6.17 -3.84 -25.59
N ARG A 242 5.15 -4.64 -25.90
CA ARG A 242 4.85 -5.15 -27.24
C ARG A 242 3.73 -4.38 -27.95
N LEU A 243 3.14 -3.36 -27.31
CA LEU A 243 2.19 -2.44 -27.93
C LEU A 243 2.93 -1.40 -28.76
#